data_AF-A0A2I0IH29-F1
#
_entry.id   AF-A0A2I0IH29-F1
#
_cell.length_a   1.000
_cell.length_b   1.000
_cell.length_c   1.000
_cell.angle_alpha   90.00
_cell.angle_beta   90.00
_cell.angle_gamma   90.00
#
_symmetry.space_group_name_H-M   'P 1'
#
loop_
_entity.id
_entity.type
_entity.pdbx_description
1 polymer ?
#
loop_
_entity_poly.entity_id
_entity_poly.type
_entity_poly.pdbx_seq_one_letter_code
_entity_poly.pdbx_strand_id
1 'polypeptide(L)'
;MKPSQMGLCSIWLSGLMLIALSLYATQKLPSIKQPLLSRRGHLRHPVGPRITIFTAPGPFSGSAGDRQRVAIRSWLGLSPRITVVMFSQDASAVSFASSFDSRLIVDADVDFTLVIPAARWLFLFAV
;
A
#
# COMPACT_ATOMS: atom_id res chain seq x y z
N MET A 1 -32.59 -47.39 18.04
CA MET A 1 -32.21 -46.12 17.37
C MET A 1 -30.94 -46.37 16.59
N LYS A 2 -30.92 -46.08 15.28
CA LYS A 2 -29.88 -46.56 14.35
C LYS A 2 -28.58 -45.75 14.53
N PRO A 3 -27.44 -46.38 14.84
CA PRO A 3 -26.19 -45.70 15.21
C PRO A 3 -25.53 -44.88 14.09
N SER A 4 -26.04 -44.96 12.85
CA SER A 4 -25.53 -44.21 11.69
C SER A 4 -26.12 -42.81 11.52
N GLN A 5 -27.20 -42.45 12.22
CA GLN A 5 -27.83 -41.13 12.08
C GLN A 5 -27.22 -40.06 13.00
N MET A 6 -26.64 -40.47 14.13
CA MET A 6 -26.04 -39.55 15.10
C MET A 6 -24.76 -38.87 14.57
N GLY A 7 -23.95 -39.59 13.79
CA GLY A 7 -22.72 -39.02 13.21
C GLY A 7 -23.00 -37.94 12.16
N LEU A 8 -23.96 -38.19 11.26
CA LEU A 8 -24.36 -37.23 10.21
C LEU A 8 -24.93 -35.93 10.80
N CYS A 9 -25.70 -36.03 11.88
CA CYS A 9 -26.25 -34.87 12.57
C CYS A 9 -25.14 -34.01 13.21
N SER A 10 -24.13 -34.63 13.81
CA SER A 10 -22.97 -33.93 14.40
C SER A 10 -22.14 -33.19 13.34
N ILE A 11 -21.94 -33.80 12.16
CA ILE A 11 -21.21 -33.17 11.05
C ILE A 11 -21.97 -31.94 10.53
N TRP A 12 -23.29 -32.02 10.40
CA TRP A 12 -24.11 -30.89 9.98
C TRP A 12 -24.11 -29.75 10.99
N LEU A 13 -24.26 -30.08 12.28
CA LEU A 13 -24.24 -29.08 13.36
C LEU A 13 -22.88 -28.39 13.46
N SER A 14 -21.78 -29.14 13.34
CA SER A 14 -20.43 -28.55 13.36
C SER A 14 -20.17 -27.66 12.14
N GLY A 15 -20.61 -28.07 10.95
CA GLY A 15 -20.52 -27.26 9.73
C GLY A 15 -21.27 -25.93 9.84
N LEU A 16 -22.53 -25.96 10.29
CA LEU A 16 -23.32 -24.75 10.51
C LEU A 16 -22.70 -23.83 11.56
N MET A 17 -22.16 -24.40 12.64
CA MET A 17 -21.49 -23.63 13.68
C MET A 17 -20.20 -22.96 13.17
N LEU A 18 -19.43 -23.64 12.32
CA LEU A 18 -18.22 -23.08 11.71
C LEU A 18 -18.54 -21.92 10.75
N ILE A 19 -19.61 -22.04 9.97
CA ILE A 19 -20.11 -20.98 9.09
C ILE A 19 -20.53 -19.76 9.91
N ALA A 20 -21.31 -19.97 10.98
CA ALA A 20 -21.74 -18.90 11.86
C ALA A 20 -20.55 -18.20 12.54
N LEU A 21 -19.54 -18.96 12.99
CA LEU A 21 -18.32 -18.41 13.58
C LEU A 21 -17.50 -17.59 12.57
N SER A 22 -17.40 -18.06 11.32
CA SER A 22 -16.72 -17.33 10.23
C SER A 22 -17.42 -16.01 9.91
N LEU A 23 -18.76 -16.03 9.80
CA LEU A 23 -19.55 -14.82 9.59
C LEU A 23 -19.47 -13.88 10.79
N TYR A 24 -19.48 -14.41 12.01
CA TYR A 24 -19.32 -13.62 13.23
C TYR A 24 -17.95 -12.95 13.29
N ALA A 25 -16.88 -13.68 12.96
CA ALA A 25 -15.54 -13.11 12.84
C ALA A 25 -15.51 -12.02 11.77
N THR A 26 -16.14 -12.25 10.61
CA THR A 26 -16.22 -11.27 9.52
C THR A 26 -17.01 -10.01 9.92
N GLN A 27 -18.07 -10.13 10.73
CA GLN A 27 -18.83 -9.00 11.27
C GLN A 27 -18.08 -8.27 12.40
N LYS A 28 -17.27 -8.99 13.17
CA LYS A 28 -16.42 -8.45 14.25
C LYS A 28 -15.11 -7.87 13.74
N LEU A 29 -14.67 -8.23 12.53
CA LEU A 29 -13.64 -7.49 11.84
C LEU A 29 -14.19 -6.07 11.63
N PRO A 30 -13.61 -5.05 12.28
CA PRO A 30 -13.98 -3.68 11.94
C PRO A 30 -13.76 -3.56 10.44
N SER A 31 -14.82 -3.22 9.71
CA SER A 31 -14.70 -2.85 8.30
C SER A 31 -13.52 -1.90 8.25
N ILE A 32 -12.42 -2.29 7.60
CA ILE A 32 -11.23 -1.45 7.37
C ILE A 32 -11.63 -0.37 6.36
N LYS A 33 -12.69 0.38 6.67
CA LYS A 33 -12.92 1.73 6.20
C LYS A 33 -12.04 2.55 7.10
N GLN A 34 -10.76 2.61 6.77
CA GLN A 34 -9.75 3.43 7.43
C GLN A 34 -10.31 4.85 7.61
N PRO A 35 -10.69 5.28 8.83
CA PRO A 35 -11.08 6.67 9.06
C PRO A 35 -9.84 7.55 9.30
N LEU A 36 -8.64 6.95 9.33
CA LEU A 36 -7.37 7.64 9.60
C LEU A 36 -7.01 8.71 8.55
N LEU A 37 -7.64 8.70 7.37
CA LEU A 37 -7.52 9.77 6.38
C LEU A 37 -8.63 10.83 6.43
N SER A 38 -9.74 10.61 7.15
CA SER A 38 -10.86 11.56 7.20
C SER A 38 -10.62 12.75 8.14
N ARG A 39 -9.70 12.65 9.10
CA ARG A 39 -9.45 13.76 10.05
C ARG A 39 -8.62 14.91 9.46
N ARG A 40 -8.06 14.75 8.25
CA ARG A 40 -7.22 15.78 7.60
C ARG A 40 -7.77 16.24 6.24
N GLY A 41 -9.07 16.12 6.04
CA GLY A 41 -9.75 16.37 4.77
C GLY A 41 -10.48 17.71 4.61
N HIS A 42 -10.33 18.67 5.53
CA HIS A 42 -11.02 19.97 5.44
C HIS A 42 -10.19 21.08 4.77
N LEU A 43 -9.39 20.74 3.76
CA LEU A 43 -8.78 21.72 2.87
C LEU A 43 -9.02 21.29 1.42
N ARG A 44 -9.96 22.00 0.79
CA ARG A 44 -10.24 22.05 -0.67
C ARG A 44 -10.14 20.71 -1.39
N HIS A 45 -11.28 20.05 -1.53
CA HIS A 45 -11.48 18.99 -2.52
C HIS A 45 -11.25 19.55 -3.94
N PRO A 46 -10.17 19.20 -4.64
CA PRO A 46 -10.08 19.46 -6.06
C PRO A 46 -10.80 18.28 -6.74
N VAL A 47 -11.88 18.56 -7.47
CA VAL A 47 -12.70 17.56 -8.19
C VAL A 47 -11.79 16.76 -9.13
N GLY A 48 -11.48 15.49 -8.81
CA GLY A 48 -10.64 14.60 -9.63
C GLY A 48 -9.75 13.63 -8.81
N PRO A 49 -9.36 12.48 -9.40
CA PRO A 49 -8.61 11.43 -8.70
C PRO A 49 -7.23 11.94 -8.25
N ARG A 50 -6.86 11.63 -7.00
CA ARG A 50 -5.54 11.89 -6.43
C ARG A 50 -4.77 10.58 -6.40
N ILE A 51 -3.62 10.55 -7.05
CA ILE A 51 -2.78 9.36 -7.17
C ILE A 51 -1.58 9.53 -6.26
N THR A 52 -1.34 8.55 -5.39
CA THR A 52 -0.16 8.52 -4.51
C THR A 52 0.72 7.34 -4.91
N ILE A 53 1.96 7.61 -5.33
CA ILE A 53 2.94 6.61 -5.75
C ILE A 53 3.93 6.40 -4.62
N PHE A 54 4.07 5.17 -4.16
CA PHE A 54 5.03 4.79 -3.13
C PHE A 54 6.25 4.14 -3.78
N THR A 55 7.45 4.61 -3.43
CA THR A 55 8.70 4.14 -4.03
C THR A 55 9.81 4.10 -2.98
N ALA A 56 10.70 3.13 -3.10
CA ALA A 56 11.89 3.02 -2.27
C ALA A 56 13.13 3.12 -3.16
N PRO A 57 13.55 4.33 -3.55
CA PRO A 57 14.74 4.51 -4.36
C PRO A 57 15.99 4.17 -3.54
N GLY A 58 16.93 3.48 -4.16
CA GLY A 58 18.30 3.40 -3.67
C GLY A 58 19.01 4.76 -3.72
N PRO A 59 20.29 4.81 -3.34
CA PRO A 59 21.09 6.04 -3.35
C PRO A 59 21.03 6.77 -4.71
N PHE A 60 20.82 8.09 -4.69
CA PHE A 60 20.80 8.92 -5.91
C PHE A 60 22.21 9.23 -6.43
N SER A 61 23.10 8.25 -6.37
CA SER A 61 24.49 8.32 -6.82
C SER A 61 24.69 7.57 -8.13
N GLY A 62 25.45 8.17 -9.07
CA GLY A 62 25.80 7.56 -10.34
C GLY A 62 24.62 7.44 -11.32
N SER A 63 24.79 6.61 -12.36
CA SER A 63 23.84 6.49 -13.48
C SER A 63 22.46 5.95 -13.07
N ALA A 64 22.40 5.14 -12.01
CA ALA A 64 21.14 4.66 -11.44
C ALA A 64 20.33 5.81 -10.80
N GLY A 65 21.02 6.69 -10.07
CA GLY A 65 20.43 7.90 -9.48
C GLY A 65 19.84 8.83 -10.54
N ASP A 66 20.55 9.06 -11.64
CA ASP A 66 20.05 9.93 -12.72
C ASP A 66 18.77 9.38 -13.37
N ARG A 67 18.70 8.06 -13.57
CA ARG A 67 17.47 7.40 -14.07
C ARG A 67 16.31 7.54 -13.10
N GLN A 68 16.56 7.37 -11.79
CA GLN A 68 15.54 7.58 -10.77
C GLN A 68 15.02 9.01 -10.80
N ARG A 69 15.90 10.02 -10.85
CA ARG A 69 15.51 11.45 -10.93
C ARG A 69 14.60 11.74 -12.10
N VAL A 70 14.92 11.18 -13.28
CA VAL A 70 14.10 11.34 -14.49
C VAL A 70 12.74 10.65 -14.34
N ALA A 71 12.70 9.45 -13.77
CA ALA A 71 11.44 8.73 -13.53
C ALA A 71 10.51 9.53 -12.61
N ILE A 72 11.04 10.08 -11.52
CA ILE A 72 10.26 10.85 -10.55
C ILE A 72 9.75 12.15 -11.17
N ARG A 73 10.60 12.85 -11.93
CA ARG A 73 10.20 14.06 -12.67
C ARG A 73 9.11 13.76 -13.70
N SER A 74 9.19 12.61 -14.38
CA SER A 74 8.16 12.16 -15.32
C SER A 74 6.83 11.95 -14.61
N TRP A 75 6.82 11.23 -13.48
CA TRP A 75 5.60 11.01 -12.69
C TRP A 75 4.97 12.32 -12.20
N LEU A 76 5.78 13.25 -11.69
CA LEU A 76 5.31 14.56 -11.23
C LEU A 76 4.87 15.49 -12.38
N GLY A 77 5.35 15.23 -13.60
CA GLY A 77 4.97 15.96 -14.81
C GLY A 77 3.63 15.53 -15.41
N LEU A 78 3.19 14.29 -15.14
CA LEU A 78 1.94 13.76 -15.67
C LEU A 78 0.70 14.51 -15.14
N SER A 79 0.71 14.92 -13.88
CA SER A 79 -0.40 15.66 -13.29
C SER A 79 0.03 16.39 -12.01
N PRO A 80 -0.47 17.62 -11.77
CA PRO A 80 -0.21 18.36 -10.54
C PRO A 80 -0.77 17.67 -9.28
N ARG A 81 -1.62 16.64 -9.44
CA ARG A 81 -2.28 15.91 -8.35
C ARG A 81 -1.58 14.60 -7.96
N ILE A 82 -0.45 14.28 -8.60
CA ILE A 82 0.35 13.11 -8.25
C ILE A 82 1.23 13.45 -7.06
N THR A 83 1.11 12.65 -6.00
CA THR A 83 1.99 12.71 -4.82
C THR A 83 2.92 11.51 -4.86
N VAL A 84 4.22 11.71 -4.71
CA VAL A 84 5.19 10.61 -4.64
C VAL A 84 5.75 10.56 -3.23
N VAL A 85 5.64 9.40 -2.58
CA VAL A 85 6.20 9.13 -1.26
C VAL A 85 7.40 8.23 -1.44
N MET A 86 8.55 8.72 -1.02
CA MET A 86 9.83 8.03 -1.04
C MET A 86 10.20 7.53 0.32
N PHE A 87 10.67 6.29 0.36
CA PHE A 87 11.26 5.69 1.55
C PHE A 87 12.74 5.51 1.30
N SER A 88 13.56 6.31 1.98
CA SER A 88 15.02 6.25 1.84
C SER A 88 15.70 6.93 3.01
N GLN A 89 16.72 6.27 3.56
CA GLN A 89 17.58 6.83 4.60
C GLN A 89 18.70 7.71 4.03
N ASP A 90 18.86 7.73 2.70
CA ASP A 90 19.98 8.43 2.07
C ASP A 90 19.71 9.95 1.99
N ALA A 91 20.69 10.74 2.44
CA ALA A 91 20.61 12.21 2.41
C ALA A 91 20.42 12.78 1.00
N SER A 92 20.86 12.05 -0.03
CA SER A 92 20.65 12.40 -1.43
C SER A 92 19.17 12.36 -1.84
N ALA A 93 18.37 11.46 -1.26
CA ALA A 93 16.93 11.38 -1.48
C ALA A 93 16.20 12.57 -0.84
N VAL A 94 16.60 12.93 0.40
CA VAL A 94 16.06 14.09 1.12
C VAL A 94 16.38 15.40 0.40
N SER A 95 17.63 15.56 -0.07
CA SER A 95 18.03 16.73 -0.86
C SER A 95 17.35 16.81 -2.23
N PHE A 96 17.09 15.66 -2.86
CA PHE A 96 16.31 15.64 -4.09
C PHE A 96 14.85 16.06 -3.82
N ALA A 97 14.27 15.57 -2.72
CA ALA A 97 12.92 15.90 -2.32
C ALA A 97 12.69 17.35 -1.98
N SER A 98 13.66 18.02 -1.36
CA SER A 98 13.54 19.44 -1.03
C SER A 98 13.36 20.34 -2.26
N SER A 99 13.71 19.87 -3.46
CA SER A 99 13.49 20.61 -4.70
C SER A 99 12.04 20.50 -5.23
N PHE A 100 11.27 19.56 -4.69
CA PHE A 100 9.86 19.39 -5.03
C PHE A 100 9.03 19.88 -3.85
N ASP A 101 7.95 20.60 -4.17
CA ASP A 101 6.98 21.10 -3.19
C ASP A 101 6.32 19.93 -2.40
N SER A 102 5.26 20.18 -1.65
CA SER A 102 4.49 19.19 -0.85
C SER A 102 3.95 17.95 -1.60
N ARG A 103 4.32 17.79 -2.88
CA ARG A 103 4.05 16.67 -3.78
C ARG A 103 5.06 15.53 -3.63
N LEU A 104 6.28 15.79 -3.16
CA LEU A 104 7.27 14.75 -2.90
C LEU A 104 7.54 14.68 -1.40
N ILE A 105 7.20 13.55 -0.78
CA ILE A 105 7.38 13.33 0.65
C ILE A 105 8.46 12.27 0.80
N VAL A 106 9.47 12.54 1.63
CA VAL A 106 10.46 11.53 2.02
C VAL A 106 10.18 11.10 3.44
N ASP A 107 10.06 9.80 3.62
CA ASP A 107 10.07 9.15 4.90
C ASP A 107 11.42 8.45 5.06
N ALA A 108 12.22 8.98 5.99
CA ALA A 108 13.57 8.49 6.27
C ALA A 108 13.59 7.45 7.41
N ASP A 109 12.44 7.15 8.02
CA ASP A 109 12.36 6.21 9.15
C ASP A 109 12.27 4.76 8.67
N VAL A 110 11.78 4.53 7.44
CA VAL A 110 11.52 3.19 6.91
C VAL A 110 12.58 2.76 5.90
N ASP A 111 13.31 1.69 6.22
CA ASP A 111 14.21 1.02 5.30
C ASP A 111 13.50 -0.10 4.53
N PHE A 112 13.48 -0.03 3.21
CA PHE A 112 13.00 -1.13 2.34
C PHE A 112 14.13 -1.92 1.69
N THR A 113 15.39 -1.71 2.08
CA THR A 113 16.52 -2.54 1.60
C THR A 113 16.34 -4.04 1.88
N LEU A 114 15.38 -4.45 2.72
CA LEU A 114 15.22 -5.83 3.18
C LEU A 114 14.16 -6.71 2.48
N VAL A 115 13.44 -6.28 1.43
CA VAL A 115 12.40 -7.17 0.83
C VAL A 115 12.28 -7.12 -0.70
N ILE A 116 13.36 -7.10 -1.50
CA ILE A 116 13.26 -7.58 -2.90
C ILE A 116 14.59 -8.23 -3.35
N PRO A 117 14.78 -9.56 -3.20
CA PRO A 117 15.79 -10.26 -3.97
C PRO A 117 15.34 -10.29 -5.44
N ALA A 118 15.88 -9.37 -6.25
CA ALA A 118 16.08 -9.33 -7.73
C ALA A 118 15.05 -9.95 -8.73
N ALA A 119 13.96 -10.59 -8.32
CA ALA A 119 13.17 -11.49 -9.16
C ALA A 119 11.68 -11.09 -9.24
N ARG A 120 11.34 -9.81 -9.03
CA ARG A 120 9.94 -9.36 -9.06
C ARG A 120 9.68 -8.14 -9.93
N TRP A 121 10.32 -8.09 -11.11
CA TRP A 121 9.89 -7.20 -12.20
C TRP A 121 8.60 -7.66 -12.90
N LEU A 122 8.09 -8.87 -12.59
CA LEU A 122 6.91 -9.45 -13.25
C LEU A 122 5.54 -9.07 -12.68
N PHE A 123 5.45 -8.36 -11.54
CA PHE A 123 4.14 -8.10 -10.91
C PHE A 123 3.57 -6.68 -11.10
N LEU A 124 4.21 -5.81 -11.89
CA LEU A 124 3.73 -4.44 -12.11
C LEU A 124 3.07 -4.17 -13.50
N PHE A 125 2.78 -5.22 -14.28
CA PHE A 125 2.09 -5.07 -15.59
C PHE A 125 0.83 -5.92 -15.77
N ALA A 126 0.12 -6.25 -14.68
CA ALA A 126 -1.20 -6.89 -14.78
C ALA A 126 -2.29 -6.06 -14.10
N VAL A 127 -2.73 -5.02 -14.81
CA VAL A 127 -4.15 -4.61 -14.89
C VAL A 127 -4.50 -4.58 -16.37
#